data_AF-A0A7S4SYA6-F1
#
_entry.id   AF-A0A7S4SYA6-F1
#
_cell.length_a   1.000
_cell.length_b   1.000
_cell.length_c   1.000
_cell.angle_alpha   90.00
_cell.angle_beta   90.00
_cell.angle_gamma   90.00
#
_symmetry.space_group_name_H-M   'P 1'
#
loop_
_entity.id
_entity.type
_entity.pdbx_description
1 polymer ?
#
loop_
_entity_poly.entity_id
_entity_poly.type
_entity_poly.pdbx_seq_one_letter_code
_entity_poly.pdbx_strand_id
1 'polypeptide(L)'
;KNFMQCCKSIPELGEYMENGINIDPIPLTMEEFQVAGDMDGKPSPPFKNLHVRVRSQIVADGLEQPLNWQSAGYDMPPLEWHEKIKEAREKRQKLGEDAANMDKDIPLIFDCRNTYETVVGKFEGAEPLDTDNFRDS
;
A
#
# COMPACT_ATOMS: atom_id res chain seq x y z
N LYS A 1 2.94 -18.49 -1.32
CA LYS A 1 4.24 -19.21 -1.45
C LYS A 1 5.28 -18.44 -2.28
N ASN A 2 4.88 -17.54 -3.20
CA ASN A 2 5.81 -16.83 -4.10
C ASN A 2 6.42 -15.55 -3.51
N PHE A 3 5.74 -14.87 -2.57
CA PHE A 3 6.24 -13.63 -1.95
C PHE A 3 7.62 -13.80 -1.30
N MET A 4 7.76 -14.76 -0.39
CA MET A 4 9.04 -15.04 0.28
C MET A 4 10.14 -15.51 -0.69
N GLN A 5 9.78 -16.09 -1.83
CA GLN A 5 10.74 -16.53 -2.85
C GLN A 5 11.21 -15.34 -3.70
N CYS A 6 10.31 -14.40 -4.01
CA CYS A 6 10.64 -13.14 -4.67
C CYS A 6 11.52 -12.26 -3.79
N CYS A 7 11.16 -12.04 -2.52
CA CYS A 7 11.96 -11.24 -1.58
C CYS A 7 13.37 -11.83 -1.37
N LYS A 8 13.51 -13.16 -1.36
CA LYS A 8 14.83 -13.84 -1.24
C LYS A 8 15.64 -13.85 -2.54
N SER A 9 15.03 -13.55 -3.68
CA SER A 9 15.70 -13.52 -4.99
C SER A 9 16.35 -12.17 -5.29
N ILE A 10 15.98 -11.12 -4.55
CA ILE A 10 16.55 -9.78 -4.66
C ILE A 10 17.64 -9.67 -3.58
N PRO A 11 18.93 -9.62 -3.94
CA PRO A 11 20.04 -9.63 -2.97
C PRO A 11 19.92 -8.51 -1.95
N GLU A 12 19.47 -7.31 -2.36
CA GLU A 12 19.34 -6.15 -1.48
C GLU A 12 18.18 -6.27 -0.47
N LEU A 13 17.16 -7.08 -0.74
CA LEU A 13 16.04 -7.32 0.18
C LEU A 13 16.34 -8.48 1.15
N GLY A 14 17.17 -9.44 0.74
CA GLY A 14 17.51 -10.61 1.53
C GLY A 14 18.32 -10.33 2.80
N GLU A 15 19.11 -9.26 2.83
CA GLU A 15 19.96 -8.88 3.98
C GLU A 15 19.18 -8.24 5.13
N TYR A 16 18.02 -7.65 4.85
CA TYR A 16 17.24 -6.85 5.81
C TYR A 16 15.87 -7.48 6.13
N MET A 17 15.75 -8.81 6.05
CA MET A 17 14.54 -9.51 6.49
C MET A 17 14.68 -10.07 7.91
N GLU A 18 13.84 -9.60 8.84
CA GLU A 18 13.68 -10.21 10.16
C GLU A 18 12.25 -10.73 10.31
N ASN A 19 12.08 -11.96 10.79
CA ASN A 19 10.76 -12.60 10.95
C ASN A 19 9.87 -12.63 9.69
N GLY A 20 10.47 -12.54 8.50
CA GLY A 20 9.74 -12.48 7.23
C GLY A 20 9.15 -11.12 6.90
N ILE A 21 9.56 -10.07 7.63
CA ILE A 21 9.22 -8.67 7.38
C ILE A 21 10.45 -8.01 6.77
N ASN A 22 10.25 -7.25 5.69
CA ASN A 22 11.28 -6.39 5.15
C ASN A 22 11.52 -5.21 6.10
N ILE A 23 12.70 -5.15 6.70
CA ILE A 23 13.13 -4.06 7.57
C ILE A 23 13.85 -3.04 6.69
N ASP A 24 13.58 -1.75 6.92
CA ASP A 24 14.35 -0.71 6.28
C ASP A 24 15.85 -0.89 6.60
N PRO A 25 16.72 -0.93 5.58
CA PRO A 25 18.14 -1.15 5.77
C PRO A 25 18.83 -0.06 6.59
N ILE A 26 18.18 1.10 6.69
CA ILE A 26 18.63 2.28 7.41
C ILE A 26 17.63 2.54 8.53
N PRO A 27 17.89 2.07 9.76
CA PRO A 27 17.04 2.39 10.89
C PRO A 27 17.12 3.89 11.18
N LEU A 28 15.97 4.52 11.40
CA LEU A 28 15.89 5.87 11.93
C LEU A 28 16.46 5.88 13.35
N THR A 29 17.37 6.81 13.61
CA THR A 29 17.84 7.08 14.97
C THR A 29 16.71 7.65 15.83
N MET A 30 16.86 7.57 17.15
CA MET A 30 15.85 8.11 18.06
C MET A 30 15.72 9.63 17.90
N GLU A 31 16.83 10.32 17.61
CA GLU A 31 16.90 11.75 17.35
C GLU A 31 16.12 12.13 16.08
N GLU A 32 16.30 11.37 14.99
CA GLU A 32 15.55 11.58 13.75
C GLU A 32 14.05 11.31 13.94
N PHE A 33 13.72 10.26 14.67
CA PHE A 33 12.32 9.92 14.94
C PHE A 33 11.60 10.99 15.76
N GLN A 34 12.30 11.64 16.70
CA GLN A 34 11.73 12.71 17.54
C GLN A 34 11.33 13.97 16.76
N VAL A 35 11.80 14.13 15.54
CA VAL A 35 11.52 15.31 14.69
C VAL A 35 10.86 14.96 13.36
N ALA A 36 10.50 13.68 13.15
CA ALA A 36 9.97 13.18 11.88
C ALA A 36 8.54 13.64 11.58
N GLY A 37 7.78 14.08 12.59
CA GLY A 37 6.42 14.58 12.43
C GLY A 37 6.34 16.11 12.38
N ASP A 38 5.18 16.62 11.99
CA ASP A 38 4.85 18.04 12.00
C ASP A 38 3.64 18.28 12.91
N MET A 39 3.80 19.20 13.88
CA MET A 39 2.68 19.80 14.61
C MET A 39 2.75 21.32 14.45
N ASP A 40 1.80 21.88 13.71
CA ASP A 40 1.66 23.32 13.48
C ASP A 40 2.90 23.97 12.84
N GLY A 41 3.55 23.29 11.90
CA GLY A 41 4.75 23.74 11.20
C GLY A 41 6.05 23.57 12.00
N LYS A 42 6.02 22.80 13.09
CA LYS A 42 7.17 22.57 13.96
C LYS A 42 7.53 21.08 13.99
N PRO A 43 8.84 20.75 13.90
CA PRO A 43 9.29 19.38 14.06
C PRO A 43 8.87 18.82 15.41
N SER A 44 8.24 17.65 15.40
CA SER A 44 7.76 16.98 16.61
C SER A 44 7.74 15.47 16.42
N PRO A 45 7.67 14.67 17.51
CA PRO A 45 7.54 13.24 17.38
C PRO A 45 6.21 12.89 16.68
N PRO A 46 6.18 11.92 15.76
CA PRO A 46 4.97 11.56 15.02
C PRO A 46 3.86 11.02 15.92
N PHE A 47 4.19 10.50 17.09
CA PHE A 47 3.22 10.03 18.09
C PHE A 47 3.34 10.82 19.39
N LYS A 48 2.19 11.28 19.91
CA LYS A 48 2.11 12.05 21.17
C LYS A 48 2.34 11.18 22.41
N ASN A 49 1.82 9.96 22.40
CA ASN A 49 1.83 9.04 23.54
C ASN A 49 1.62 7.60 23.09
N LEU A 50 2.01 6.66 23.95
CA LEU A 50 1.63 5.25 23.81
C LEU A 50 0.14 5.08 24.14
N HIS A 51 -0.64 4.58 23.18
CA HIS A 51 -2.09 4.42 23.33
C HIS A 51 -2.52 3.01 22.93
N VAL A 52 -2.89 2.20 23.92
CA VAL A 52 -3.34 0.82 23.71
C VAL A 52 -4.86 0.75 23.78
N ARG A 53 -5.50 0.16 22.76
CA ARG A 53 -6.97 0.01 22.67
C ARG A 53 -7.33 -1.44 22.42
N VAL A 54 -8.27 -1.97 23.19
CA VAL A 54 -8.91 -3.28 22.91
C VAL A 54 -10.10 -3.06 21.99
N ARG A 55 -10.17 -3.81 20.88
CA ARG A 55 -11.21 -3.74 19.86
C ARG A 55 -11.54 -5.14 19.35
N SER A 56 -12.74 -5.31 18.82
CA SER A 56 -13.18 -6.57 18.18
C SER A 56 -12.45 -6.84 16.86
N GLN A 57 -12.06 -5.79 16.15
CA GLN A 57 -11.27 -5.84 14.92
C GLN A 57 -10.12 -4.83 15.00
N ILE A 58 -8.97 -5.16 14.43
CA ILE A 58 -7.80 -4.27 14.36
C ILE A 58 -8.06 -3.12 13.38
N VAL A 59 -8.70 -3.44 12.26
CA VAL A 59 -9.21 -2.50 11.26
C VAL A 59 -10.69 -2.81 11.06
N ALA A 60 -11.54 -1.79 11.12
CA ALA A 60 -12.98 -1.95 10.94
C ALA A 60 -13.29 -2.02 9.44
N ASP A 61 -13.37 -3.24 8.91
CA ASP A 61 -13.56 -3.57 7.48
C ASP A 61 -15.02 -3.57 7.01
N GLY A 62 -15.98 -3.42 7.93
CA GLY A 62 -17.41 -3.42 7.58
C GLY A 62 -17.97 -4.80 7.24
N LEU A 63 -17.18 -5.88 7.32
CA LEU A 63 -17.61 -7.23 6.98
C LEU A 63 -18.37 -7.88 8.14
N GLU A 64 -19.46 -8.58 7.83
CA GLU A 64 -20.24 -9.34 8.83
C GLU A 64 -19.47 -10.55 9.36
N GLN A 65 -18.57 -11.12 8.55
CA GLN A 65 -17.76 -12.28 8.88
C GLN A 65 -16.26 -11.95 8.74
N PRO A 66 -15.40 -12.48 9.62
CA PRO A 66 -13.97 -12.27 9.52
C PRO A 66 -13.42 -12.79 8.18
N LEU A 67 -12.59 -11.97 7.52
CA LEU A 67 -11.92 -12.38 6.29
C LEU A 67 -10.94 -13.53 6.58
N ASN A 68 -10.99 -14.58 5.78
CA ASN A 68 -9.98 -15.63 5.81
C ASN A 68 -8.72 -15.19 5.07
N TRP A 69 -7.74 -14.67 5.81
CA TRP A 69 -6.43 -14.26 5.29
C TRP A 69 -5.66 -15.38 4.59
N GLN A 70 -5.94 -16.66 4.88
CA GLN A 70 -5.31 -17.78 4.16
C GLN A 70 -5.87 -17.97 2.74
N SER A 71 -7.02 -17.37 2.45
CA SER A 71 -7.65 -17.33 1.14
C SER A 71 -7.46 -15.98 0.45
N ALA A 72 -6.50 -15.17 0.92
CA ALA A 72 -6.07 -13.99 0.18
C ALA A 72 -5.62 -14.41 -1.23
N GLY A 73 -5.85 -13.52 -2.20
CA GLY A 73 -5.45 -13.74 -3.59
C GLY A 73 -3.94 -13.76 -3.78
N TYR A 74 -3.49 -13.37 -4.97
CA TYR A 74 -2.07 -13.22 -5.23
C TYR A 74 -1.55 -11.89 -4.66
N ASP A 75 -0.66 -11.98 -3.67
CA ASP A 75 0.10 -10.83 -3.18
C ASP A 75 1.22 -10.49 -4.18
N MET A 76 1.03 -9.43 -4.94
CA MET A 76 1.96 -9.01 -5.98
C MET A 76 3.20 -8.31 -5.40
N PRO A 77 4.42 -8.77 -5.68
CA PRO A 77 5.64 -8.10 -5.23
C PRO A 77 5.80 -6.68 -5.81
N PRO A 78 6.48 -5.75 -5.11
CA PRO A 78 6.61 -4.36 -5.56
C PRO A 78 7.21 -4.18 -6.96
N LEU A 79 8.21 -4.97 -7.33
CA LEU A 79 8.83 -4.90 -8.66
C LEU A 79 7.84 -5.32 -9.76
N GLU A 80 7.14 -6.44 -9.56
CA GLU A 80 6.12 -6.92 -10.50
C GLU A 80 4.96 -5.92 -10.61
N TRP A 81 4.54 -5.33 -9.49
CA TRP A 81 3.53 -4.28 -9.47
C TRP A 81 3.94 -3.07 -10.31
N HIS A 82 5.17 -2.59 -10.12
CA HIS A 82 5.71 -1.45 -10.87
C HIS A 82 5.76 -1.72 -12.38
N GLU A 83 6.24 -2.90 -12.78
CA GLU A 83 6.31 -3.31 -14.20
C GLU A 83 4.92 -3.38 -14.83
N LYS A 84 3.95 -3.99 -14.15
CA LYS A 84 2.56 -4.07 -14.63
C LYS A 84 1.89 -2.71 -14.79
N ILE A 85 2.10 -1.79 -13.84
CA ILE A 85 1.58 -0.41 -13.97
C ILE A 85 2.19 0.28 -15.18
N LYS A 86 3.51 0.14 -15.36
CA LYS A 86 4.23 0.75 -16.48
C LYS A 86 3.72 0.22 -17.83
N GLU A 87 3.58 -1.10 -17.97
CA GLU A 87 3.05 -1.73 -19.17
C GLU A 87 1.61 -1.31 -19.46
N ALA A 88 0.75 -1.28 -18.44
CA ALA A 88 -0.63 -0.84 -18.56
C ALA A 88 -0.72 0.61 -19.05
N ARG A 89 0.14 1.49 -18.51
CA ARG A 89 0.25 2.89 -18.93
C ARG A 89 0.66 3.03 -20.39
N GLU A 90 1.71 2.33 -20.80
CA GLU A 90 2.20 2.36 -22.19
C GLU A 90 1.15 1.84 -23.18
N LYS A 91 0.36 0.84 -22.80
CA LYS A 91 -0.78 0.34 -23.60
C LYS A 91 -1.90 1.38 -23.69
N ARG A 92 -2.31 1.97 -22.56
CA ARG A 92 -3.34 3.04 -22.52
C ARG A 92 -2.98 4.22 -23.43
N GLN A 93 -1.71 4.64 -23.40
CA GLN A 93 -1.23 5.74 -24.26
C GLN A 93 -1.28 5.42 -25.76
N LYS A 94 -1.13 4.15 -26.16
CA LYS A 94 -1.15 3.73 -27.57
C LYS A 94 -2.57 3.56 -28.13
N LEU A 95 -3.50 3.07 -27.31
CA LEU A 95 -4.86 2.71 -27.73
C LEU A 95 -5.85 3.88 -27.65
N GLY A 96 -5.56 4.91 -26.84
CA GLY A 96 -6.52 5.96 -26.49
C GLY A 96 -7.51 5.49 -25.42
N GLU A 97 -8.12 6.43 -24.68
CA GLU A 97 -8.89 6.12 -23.45
C GLU A 97 -10.08 5.17 -23.70
N ASP A 98 -10.89 5.43 -24.73
CA ASP A 98 -12.11 4.63 -24.99
C ASP A 98 -11.79 3.18 -25.36
N ALA A 99 -10.77 2.96 -26.20
CA ALA A 99 -10.37 1.62 -26.60
C ALA A 99 -9.63 0.88 -25.47
N ALA A 100 -8.87 1.61 -24.64
CA ALA A 100 -8.16 1.04 -23.50
C ALA A 100 -9.11 0.57 -22.38
N ASN A 101 -10.22 1.27 -22.15
CA ASN A 101 -11.23 0.85 -21.17
C ASN A 101 -12.02 -0.40 -21.60
N MET A 102 -12.03 -0.71 -22.91
CA MET A 102 -12.62 -1.93 -23.43
C MET A 102 -11.64 -3.10 -23.51
N ASP A 103 -10.33 -2.84 -23.35
CA ASP A 103 -9.28 -3.84 -23.41
C ASP A 103 -9.15 -4.56 -22.06
N LYS A 104 -9.50 -5.84 -22.05
CA LYS A 104 -9.44 -6.71 -20.86
C LYS A 104 -8.02 -6.99 -20.38
N ASP A 105 -7.02 -6.77 -21.23
CA ASP A 105 -5.61 -6.98 -20.89
C ASP A 105 -4.99 -5.78 -20.17
N ILE A 106 -5.72 -4.68 -20.03
CA ILE A 106 -5.32 -3.51 -19.25
C ILE A 106 -5.95 -3.60 -17.85
N PRO A 107 -5.15 -3.71 -16.79
CA PRO A 107 -5.68 -3.83 -15.43
C PRO A 107 -6.40 -2.54 -14.99
N LEU A 108 -7.45 -2.73 -14.19
CA LEU A 108 -8.03 -1.69 -13.35
C LEU A 108 -7.30 -1.68 -12.01
N ILE A 109 -6.96 -0.48 -11.53
CA ILE A 109 -6.23 -0.29 -10.29
C ILE A 109 -7.14 0.52 -9.37
N PHE A 110 -7.45 -0.03 -8.19
CA PHE A 110 -8.28 0.65 -7.20
C PHE A 110 -7.43 1.14 -6.02
N ASP A 111 -7.63 2.39 -5.63
CA ASP A 111 -7.10 2.95 -4.39
C ASP A 111 -8.15 2.79 -3.28
N CYS A 112 -7.95 1.80 -2.42
CA CYS A 112 -8.90 1.44 -1.35
C CYS A 112 -8.74 2.26 -0.06
N ARG A 113 -7.94 3.33 -0.09
CA ARG A 113 -7.73 4.24 1.04
C ARG A 113 -8.84 5.28 1.13
N ASN A 114 -8.90 5.98 2.26
CA ASN A 114 -9.88 7.06 2.43
C ASN A 114 -9.53 8.26 1.53
N THR A 115 -10.52 9.08 1.21
CA THR A 115 -10.37 10.26 0.33
C THR A 115 -9.24 11.21 0.76
N TYR A 116 -9.04 11.42 2.07
CA TYR A 116 -7.96 12.31 2.55
C TYR A 116 -6.56 11.79 2.23
N GLU A 117 -6.38 10.48 2.08
CA GLU A 117 -5.09 9.85 1.71
C GLU A 117 -4.86 9.91 0.20
N THR A 118 -5.91 9.67 -0.57
CA THR A 118 -5.89 9.78 -2.03
C THR A 118 -5.56 11.21 -2.47
N VAL A 119 -6.08 12.23 -1.79
CA VAL A 119 -5.81 13.65 -2.10
C VAL A 119 -4.32 14.00 -1.94
N VAL A 120 -3.61 13.37 -1.01
CA VAL A 120 -2.16 13.57 -0.83
C VAL A 120 -1.38 13.00 -2.02
N GLY A 121 -1.83 11.87 -2.57
CA GLY A 121 -1.26 11.25 -3.75
C GLY A 121 -1.68 9.80 -3.92
N LYS A 122 -1.69 9.33 -5.17
CA LYS A 122 -2.03 7.96 -5.56
C LYS A 122 -1.17 7.51 -6.75
N PHE A 123 -1.17 6.21 -7.02
CA PHE A 123 -0.52 5.67 -8.23
C PHE A 123 -1.21 6.17 -9.51
N GLU A 124 -0.43 6.36 -10.57
CA GLU A 124 -0.95 6.77 -11.88
C GLU A 124 -1.91 5.71 -12.44
N GLY A 125 -3.09 6.16 -12.88
CA GLY A 125 -4.15 5.26 -13.37
C GLY A 125 -4.95 4.55 -12.29
N ALA A 126 -4.70 4.79 -11.00
CA ALA A 126 -5.53 4.28 -9.92
C ALA A 126 -6.81 5.09 -9.74
N GLU A 127 -7.94 4.40 -9.57
CA GLU A 127 -9.26 4.97 -9.30
C GLU A 127 -9.59 4.84 -7.80
N PRO A 128 -9.91 5.95 -7.11
CA PRO A 128 -10.29 5.89 -5.71
C PRO A 128 -11.70 5.34 -5.54
N LEU A 129 -11.96 4.74 -4.38
CA LEU A 129 -13.31 4.31 -4.00
C LEU A 129 -14.15 5.45 -3.40
N ASP A 130 -13.57 6.63 -3.21
CA ASP A 130 -14.21 7.83 -2.64
C ASP A 130 -14.85 7.57 -1.26
N THR A 131 -14.15 6.83 -0.39
CA THR A 131 -14.63 6.46 0.94
C THR A 131 -14.12 7.40 2.04
N ASP A 132 -15.00 7.72 2.99
CA ASP A 132 -14.64 8.50 4.18
C ASP A 132 -14.06 7.61 5.29
N ASN A 133 -14.51 6.36 5.35
CA ASN A 133 -13.99 5.34 6.26
C ASN A 133 -13.74 4.03 5.52
N PHE A 134 -12.77 3.26 6.00
CA PHE A 134 -12.42 1.96 5.44
C PHE A 134 -13.57 0.94 5.43
N ARG A 135 -14.56 1.07 6.32
CA ARG A 135 -15.75 0.21 6.35
C ARG A 135 -16.76 0.49 5.24
N ASP A 136 -16.59 1.60 4.54
CA ASP A 136 -17.48 2.05 3.45
C ASP A 136 -16.96 1.55 2.09
N SER A 137 -15.79 0.89 2.08
CA SER A 137 -15.11 0.32 0.91
C SER A 137 -15.67 -1.03 0.43
#